data_AF-A0A7X2IWV2-F1
#
_entry.id   AF-A0A7X2IWV2-F1
#
_cell.length_a   1.000
_cell.length_b   1.000
_cell.length_c   1.000
_cell.angle_alpha   90.00
_cell.angle_beta   90.00
_cell.angle_gamma   90.00
#
_symmetry.space_group_name_H-M   'P 1'
#
loop_
_entity.id
_entity.type
_entity.pdbx_description
1 polymer ?
#
loop_
_entity_poly.entity_id
_entity_poly.type
_entity_poly.pdbx_seq_one_letter_code
_entity_poly.pdbx_strand_id
1 'polypeptide(L)' 'MEKINYQVCAACIHFRSLKGDGRRAYYCDRLGYETMPHYSFSCWTPKKSVLKIMKKRGDNDARSS' A
#
# COMPACT_ATOMS: atom_id res chain seq x y z
N MET A 1 -9.07 -2.60 19.16
CA MET A 1 -7.92 -2.86 18.27
C MET A 1 -8.29 -2.38 16.88
N GLU A 2 -7.87 -1.18 16.48
CA GLU A 2 -8.10 -0.71 15.11
C GLU A 2 -7.20 -1.52 14.17
N LYS A 3 -7.80 -2.40 13.36
CA LYS A 3 -7.07 -3.08 12.29
C LYS A 3 -6.51 -2.01 11.36
N ILE A 4 -5.19 -1.84 11.38
CA ILE A 4 -4.51 -0.98 10.43
C ILE A 4 -4.72 -1.59 9.05
N ASN A 5 -5.56 -0.96 8.23
CA ASN A 5 -5.81 -1.36 6.87
C ASN A 5 -4.59 -0.99 6.02
N TYR A 6 -3.67 -1.96 5.85
CA TYR A 6 -2.53 -1.81 4.95
C TYR A 6 -2.93 -1.89 3.48
N GLN A 7 -4.20 -2.18 3.18
CA GLN A 7 -4.75 -2.41 1.84
C GLN A 7 -4.97 -1.10 1.06
N VAL A 8 -3.95 -0.25 1.05
CA VAL A 8 -3.95 1.04 0.37
C VAL A 8 -3.00 1.04 -0.82
N CYS A 9 -3.33 1.77 -1.87
CA CYS A 9 -2.59 1.80 -3.13
C CYS A 9 -1.14 2.26 -2.89
N ALA A 10 -0.88 3.19 -1.96
CA ALA A 10 0.47 3.60 -1.58
C ALA A 10 1.39 2.44 -1.14
N ALA A 11 0.81 1.44 -0.47
CA ALA A 11 1.51 0.24 -0.01
C ALA A 11 1.67 -0.84 -1.10
N CYS A 12 1.04 -0.64 -2.27
CA CYS A 12 1.06 -1.56 -3.40
C CYS A 12 2.40 -1.51 -4.15
N ILE A 13 2.84 -2.65 -4.69
CA ILE A 13 4.03 -2.74 -5.57
C ILE A 13 3.87 -1.93 -6.86
N HIS A 14 2.64 -1.80 -7.36
CA HIS A 14 2.33 -1.17 -8.65
C HIS A 14 2.14 0.35 -8.57
N PHE A 15 2.22 0.92 -7.37
CA PHE A 15 2.06 2.36 -7.16
C PHE A 15 3.29 3.13 -7.64
N ARG A 16 3.08 4.01 -8.62
CA ARG A 16 4.10 4.90 -9.19
C ARG A 16 3.71 6.36 -8.95
N SER A 17 4.71 7.16 -8.58
CA SER A 17 4.58 8.61 -8.46
C SER A 17 5.13 9.24 -9.72
N LEU A 18 4.29 9.92 -10.48
CA LEU A 18 4.70 10.75 -11.61
C LEU A 18 4.88 12.18 -11.13
N LYS A 19 6.04 12.75 -11.45
CA LYS A 19 6.35 14.15 -11.21
C LYS A 19 6.36 14.83 -12.57
N GLY A 20 5.24 15.44 -12.96
CA GLY A 20 5.07 16.10 -14.26
C GLY A 20 4.71 17.57 -14.07
N ASP A 21 5.38 18.46 -14.80
CA ASP A 21 5.06 19.89 -14.99
C ASP A 21 4.51 20.66 -13.76
N GLY A 22 5.04 20.36 -12.57
CA GLY A 22 4.65 21.00 -11.31
C GLY A 22 3.55 20.31 -10.50
N ARG A 23 2.91 19.24 -11.01
CA ARG A 23 1.93 18.44 -10.27
C ARG A 23 2.46 17.03 -9.97
N ARG A 24 2.17 16.56 -8.75
CA ARG A 24 2.44 15.16 -8.35
C ARG A 24 1.19 14.35 -8.68
N ALA A 25 1.29 13.53 -9.71
CA ALA A 25 0.25 12.56 -10.05
C ALA A 25 0.68 11.18 -9.56
N TYR A 26 -0.27 10.33 -9.21
CA TYR A 26 0.03 8.94 -8.88
C TYR A 26 -0.73 8.03 -9.82
N TYR A 27 -0.10 6.92 -10.17
CA TYR A 27 -0.63 6.03 -11.19
C TYR A 27 -0.40 4.59 -10.78
N CYS A 28 -1.37 3.74 -11.12
CA CYS A 28 -1.25 2.31 -10.94
C CYS A 28 -0.76 1.66 -12.23
N ASP A 29 0.45 1.10 -12.18
CA ASP A 29 1.07 0.38 -13.30
C ASP A 29 0.28 -0.85 -13.75
N ARG A 30 -0.46 -1.46 -12.82
CA ARG A 30 -1.28 -2.63 -13.12
C ARG A 30 -2.57 -2.27 -13.84
N LEU A 31 -3.18 -1.16 -13.46
CA LEU A 31 -4.54 -0.81 -13.88
C LEU A 31 -4.56 0.20 -15.02
N GLY A 32 -3.49 0.97 -15.20
CA GLY A 32 -3.44 1.91 -16.31
C GLY A 32 -4.07 3.28 -16.03
N TYR A 33 -4.40 3.62 -14.77
CA TYR A 33 -5.08 4.88 -14.45
C TYR A 33 -4.49 5.64 -13.25
N GLU A 34 -4.85 6.92 -13.17
CA GLU A 34 -4.50 7.81 -12.06
C GLU A 34 -5.18 7.35 -10.77
N THR A 35 -4.38 7.18 -9.73
CA THR A 35 -4.80 6.63 -8.45
C THR A 35 -4.42 7.55 -7.30
N MET A 36 -4.95 7.31 -6.10
CA MET A 36 -4.59 8.08 -4.91
C MET A 36 -4.01 7.16 -3.84
N PRO A 37 -3.07 7.65 -3.00
CA PRO A 37 -2.40 6.84 -2.00
C PRO A 37 -3.33 6.21 -0.96
N HIS A 38 -4.49 6.83 -0.71
CA HIS A 38 -5.51 6.38 0.23
C HIS A 38 -6.55 5.43 -0.38
N TYR A 39 -6.46 5.11 -1.67
CA TYR A 39 -7.41 4.22 -2.33
C TYR A 39 -7.13 2.76 -2.03
N SER A 40 -8.19 1.97 -1.91
CA SER A 40 -8.13 0.54 -1.62
C SER A 40 -8.64 -0.23 -2.83
N PHE A 41 -7.76 -1.00 -3.49
CA PHE A 41 -8.16 -1.80 -4.65
C PHE A 41 -8.14 -3.29 -4.33
N SER A 42 -9.01 -4.05 -4.99
CA SER A 42 -9.01 -5.51 -4.91
C SER A 42 -7.72 -6.12 -5.47
N CYS A 43 -7.09 -5.46 -6.44
CA CYS A 43 -5.83 -5.89 -7.03
C CYS A 43 -4.59 -5.49 -6.20
N TRP A 44 -4.79 -5.06 -4.95
CA TRP A 44 -3.70 -4.61 -4.08
C TRP A 44 -2.70 -5.73 -3.81
N THR A 45 -1.41 -5.43 -3.96
CA THR A 45 -0.32 -6.38 -3.72
C THR A 45 0.75 -5.70 -2.88
N PRO A 46 0.99 -6.14 -1.63
CA PRO A 46 1.90 -5.46 -0.72
C PRO A 46 3.35 -5.51 -1.20
N LYS A 47 4.08 -4.40 -1.03
CA LYS A 47 5.54 -4.36 -1.22
C LYS A 47 6.25 -5.29 -0.23
N LYS A 48 7.39 -5.86 -0.64
CA LYS A 48 8.26 -6.67 0.24
C LYS A 48 8.58 -5.95 1.56
N SER A 49 8.78 -4.64 1.53
CA SER A 49 8.98 -3.83 2.74
C SER A 49 7.74 -3.78 3.63
N VAL A 50 6.55 -3.66 3.05
CA VAL A 50 5.27 -3.69 3.78
C VAL A 50 5.05 -5.06 4.39
N LEU A 51 5.31 -6.15 3.65
CA LEU A 51 5.26 -7.52 4.19
C LEU A 51 6.19 -7.70 5.40
N LYS A 52 7.41 -7.15 5.36
CA LYS A 52 8.32 -7.16 6.52
C LYS A 52 7.74 -6.40 7.71
N ILE A 53 7.13 -5.25 7.50
CA ILE A 53 6.49 -4.45 8.55
C ILE A 53 5.27 -5.18 9.13
N MET A 54 4.43 -5.77 8.28
CA MET A 54 3.28 -6.56 8.68
C MET A 54 3.72 -7.78 9.50
N LYS A 55 4.79 -8.47 9.08
CA LYS A 55 5.36 -9.58 9.86
C LYS A 55 5.91 -9.10 11.21
N LYS A 56 6.68 -8.01 11.23
CA LYS A 56 7.24 -7.41 12.47
C LYS A 56 6.17 -6.95 13.45
N ARG A 57 5.06 -6.43 12.94
CA ARG A 57 3.92 -5.95 13.75
C ARG A 57 2.95 -7.06 14.15
N GLY A 58 2.69 -8.02 13.26
CA GLY A 58 1.86 -9.19 13.54
C GLY A 58 2.49 -10.17 14.53
N ASP A 59 3.83 -10.21 14.60
CA ASP A 59 4.57 -10.98 15.61
C ASP A 59 4.37 -10.45 17.04
N ASN A 60 4.03 -9.16 17.21
CA ASN A 60 3.71 -8.59 18.53
C ASN A 60 2.28 -8.92 19.02
N ASP A 61 1.43 -9.49 18.16
CA ASP A 61 0.04 -9.86 18.50
C ASP A 61 -0.10 -11.35 18.86
N ALA A 62 0.97 -12.15 18.72
CA ALA A 62 0.98 -13.58 19.05
C ALA A 62 1.17 -13.87 20.56
N ARG A 63 0.81 -12.93 21.45
CA ARG A 63 0.73 -13.20 22.90
C ARG A 63 -0.65 -12.84 23.43
N SER A 64 -1.60 -13.71 23.13
CA SER A 64 -2.78 -13.92 23.95
C SER A 64 -2.99 -15.43 24.04
N SER A 65 -2.38 -16.01 25.07
CA SER A 65 -2.82 -17.26 25.72
C SER A 65 -2.97 -16.95 27.19
#